data_AF-A0A1C5JWR8-F1
#
_entry.id   AF-A0A1C5JWR8-F1
#
_cell.length_a   1.000
_cell.length_b   1.000
_cell.length_c   1.000
_cell.angle_alpha   90.00
_cell.angle_beta   90.00
_cell.angle_gamma   90.00
#
_symmetry.space_group_name_H-M   'P 1'
#
loop_
_entity.id
_entity.type
_entity.pdbx_description
1 polymer ?
#
loop_
_entity_poly.entity_id
_entity_poly.type
_entity_poly.pdbx_seq_one_letter_code
_entity_poly.pdbx_strand_id
1 'polypeptide(L)'
;MSDREYDVDLDVLPHRAVARTPVLLPLVGAPGNVAAALDPETGGFVYPPALFGTSRVVLALAPDGRTAAVVDVDPFPASPVVGLHDLATGHERWLVSDERESSDHLAQFSPDGTALAVLTTASDPDDDPETGGLTVVSVIDLAGGGRRRLWTRSKGGWSAESGIGWSPDGRRIAATYLRATDEDDDGIVTVVLDLTGREIAHLDQADLVPPTNAAWVDEDHVVCRFWRDDSWPHVSVDVRDGGRTVVGDGAAPLAGVGQRMFFTGHPEAGPAPTLYAANRDGSDPRPFLTLRGPAALQGCLLAAEPAGPPR
;
A
#
# COMPACT_ATOMS: atom_id res chain seq x y z
N MET A 1 -7.60 15.28 9.14
CA MET A 1 -8.84 14.92 8.39
C MET A 1 -10.04 15.40 9.19
N SER A 2 -11.08 15.98 8.58
CA SER A 2 -12.31 16.36 9.31
C SER A 2 -13.08 15.12 9.78
N ASP A 3 -13.80 15.20 10.90
CA ASP A 3 -14.75 14.19 11.42
C ASP A 3 -16.00 14.01 10.53
N ARG A 4 -15.87 14.22 9.22
CA ARG A 4 -16.95 14.18 8.25
C ARG A 4 -17.14 12.73 7.78
N GLU A 5 -18.39 12.27 7.86
CA GLU A 5 -18.85 11.04 7.24
C GLU A 5 -19.23 11.29 5.77
N TYR A 6 -18.89 10.35 4.90
CA TYR A 6 -19.20 10.35 3.48
C TYR A 6 -20.17 9.22 3.14
N ASP A 7 -21.20 9.50 2.36
CA ASP A 7 -22.11 8.51 1.77
C ASP A 7 -21.96 8.62 0.26
N VAL A 8 -21.31 7.64 -0.35
CA VAL A 8 -20.81 7.72 -1.73
C VAL A 8 -21.51 6.68 -2.59
N ASP A 9 -22.29 7.16 -3.54
CA ASP A 9 -22.89 6.36 -4.59
C ASP A 9 -21.99 6.35 -5.83
N LEU A 10 -21.38 5.20 -6.09
CA LEU A 10 -20.39 4.98 -7.13
C LEU A 10 -20.97 5.07 -8.55
N ASP A 11 -22.29 4.92 -8.70
CA ASP A 11 -22.96 4.95 -10.02
C ASP A 11 -23.20 6.38 -10.53
N VAL A 12 -23.08 7.39 -9.66
CA VAL A 12 -23.38 8.80 -9.98
C VAL A 12 -22.20 9.73 -9.75
N LEU A 13 -21.01 9.21 -9.48
CA LEU A 13 -19.81 10.03 -9.32
C LEU A 13 -19.47 10.78 -10.62
N PRO A 14 -19.21 12.10 -10.57
CA PRO A 14 -18.82 12.83 -11.75
C PRO A 14 -17.40 12.43 -12.17
N HIS A 15 -17.14 12.43 -13.48
CA HIS A 15 -15.80 12.26 -14.03
C HIS A 15 -15.09 13.61 -14.11
N ARG A 16 -14.04 13.80 -13.32
CA ARG A 16 -13.33 15.07 -13.21
C ARG A 16 -11.89 14.87 -12.74
N ALA A 17 -10.94 15.57 -13.36
CA ALA A 17 -9.57 15.64 -12.86
C ALA A 17 -9.52 16.45 -11.55
N VAL A 18 -8.59 16.10 -10.65
CA VAL A 18 -8.39 16.79 -9.37
C VAL A 18 -6.94 17.23 -9.24
N ALA A 19 -6.72 18.47 -8.81
CA ALA A 19 -5.35 18.98 -8.66
C ALA A 19 -4.53 18.21 -7.62
N ARG A 20 -5.22 17.69 -6.60
CA ARG A 20 -4.72 16.81 -5.55
C ARG A 20 -5.90 16.13 -4.87
N THR A 21 -5.65 15.01 -4.21
CA THR A 21 -6.62 14.35 -3.33
C THR A 21 -6.00 13.96 -1.99
N PRO A 22 -6.68 14.19 -0.86
CA PRO A 22 -6.25 13.61 0.42
C PRO A 22 -6.63 12.12 0.54
N VAL A 23 -7.56 11.63 -0.29
CA VAL A 23 -8.05 10.24 -0.27
C VAL A 23 -8.23 9.72 -1.68
N LEU A 24 -7.58 8.61 -1.99
CA LEU A 24 -7.80 7.87 -3.21
C LEU A 24 -8.24 6.46 -2.85
N LEU A 25 -9.35 6.01 -3.42
CA LEU A 25 -9.95 4.70 -3.17
C LEU A 25 -9.77 3.84 -4.41
N PRO A 26 -8.83 2.90 -4.43
CA PRO A 26 -8.79 1.85 -5.44
C PRO A 26 -10.02 0.95 -5.29
N LEU A 27 -10.74 0.73 -6.39
CA LEU A 27 -11.96 -0.04 -6.45
C LEU A 27 -11.87 -1.04 -7.61
N VAL A 28 -12.56 -2.17 -7.47
CA VAL A 28 -12.74 -3.17 -8.53
C VAL A 28 -14.22 -3.41 -8.77
N GLY A 29 -14.67 -3.34 -10.03
CA GLY A 29 -16.06 -3.55 -10.38
C GLY A 29 -16.25 -3.97 -11.84
N ALA A 30 -17.49 -3.89 -12.32
CA ALA A 30 -17.84 -4.19 -13.72
C ALA A 30 -16.97 -3.49 -14.78
N PRO A 31 -16.56 -2.20 -14.62
CA PRO A 31 -15.66 -1.56 -15.59
C PRO A 31 -14.18 -1.99 -15.45
N GLY A 32 -13.84 -2.91 -14.56
CA GLY A 32 -12.45 -3.28 -14.23
C GLY A 32 -11.95 -2.50 -13.00
N ASN A 33 -10.67 -2.10 -13.03
CA ASN A 33 -10.08 -1.28 -11.99
C ASN A 33 -10.49 0.19 -12.19
N VAL A 34 -10.96 0.83 -11.11
CA VAL A 34 -11.27 2.26 -11.07
C VAL A 34 -10.73 2.87 -9.79
N ALA A 35 -10.58 4.20 -9.75
CA ALA A 35 -10.27 4.91 -8.52
C ALA A 35 -11.22 6.07 -8.28
N ALA A 36 -11.73 6.21 -7.05
CA ALA A 36 -12.49 7.38 -6.61
C ALA A 36 -11.60 8.31 -5.77
N ALA A 37 -11.59 9.60 -6.08
CA ALA A 37 -10.78 10.60 -5.40
C ALA A 37 -11.66 11.61 -4.65
N LEU A 38 -11.30 11.95 -3.40
CA LEU A 38 -11.95 13.04 -2.67
C LEU A 38 -11.47 14.39 -3.22
N ASP A 39 -12.36 15.12 -3.90
CA ASP A 39 -12.07 16.45 -4.42
C ASP A 39 -12.11 17.48 -3.27
N PRO A 40 -10.98 18.12 -2.90
CA PRO A 40 -10.94 19.08 -1.80
C PRO A 40 -11.68 20.39 -2.11
N GLU A 41 -11.96 20.71 -3.38
CA GLU A 41 -12.69 21.92 -3.75
C GLU A 41 -14.20 21.79 -3.49
N THR A 42 -14.75 20.60 -3.73
CA THR A 42 -16.18 20.32 -3.60
C THR A 42 -16.52 19.57 -2.30
N GLY A 43 -15.53 18.89 -1.71
CA GLY A 43 -15.72 18.00 -0.57
C GLY A 43 -16.55 16.75 -0.91
N GLY A 44 -16.59 16.35 -2.18
CA GLY A 44 -17.24 15.14 -2.67
C GLY A 44 -16.25 14.24 -3.41
N PHE A 45 -16.62 12.98 -3.65
CA PHE A 45 -15.81 12.07 -4.44
C PHE A 45 -16.07 12.26 -5.94
N VAL A 46 -15.06 12.00 -6.76
CA VAL A 46 -15.10 12.04 -8.23
C VAL A 46 -14.33 10.85 -8.81
N TYR A 47 -14.58 10.51 -10.07
CA TYR A 47 -13.70 9.62 -10.83
C TYR A 47 -12.67 10.43 -11.62
N PRO A 48 -11.36 10.38 -11.28
CA PRO A 48 -10.32 10.90 -12.15
C PRO A 48 -10.37 10.15 -13.49
N PRO A 49 -10.60 10.83 -14.63
CA PRO A 49 -10.89 10.15 -15.90
C PRO A 49 -9.84 9.12 -16.34
N ALA A 50 -8.57 9.37 -16.03
CA ALA A 50 -7.48 8.50 -16.44
C ALA A 50 -7.26 7.28 -15.51
N LEU A 51 -7.93 7.25 -14.34
CA LEU A 51 -7.95 6.10 -13.44
C LEU A 51 -9.30 5.36 -13.49
N PHE A 52 -10.05 5.48 -14.59
CA PHE A 52 -11.37 4.86 -14.75
C PHE A 52 -11.39 3.87 -15.92
N GLY A 53 -11.79 2.63 -15.64
CA GLY A 53 -12.09 1.62 -16.66
C GLY A 53 -10.84 1.10 -17.36
N THR A 54 -9.73 1.09 -16.64
CA THR A 54 -8.42 0.74 -17.18
C THR A 54 -7.93 -0.57 -16.59
N SER A 55 -6.92 -1.14 -17.21
CA SER A 55 -6.06 -2.17 -16.63
C SER A 55 -5.11 -1.61 -15.57
N ARG A 56 -5.28 -0.36 -15.13
CA ARG A 56 -4.39 0.24 -14.12
C ARG A 56 -4.81 -0.18 -12.73
N VAL A 57 -3.86 -0.71 -11.96
CA VAL A 57 -4.02 -0.87 -10.51
C VAL A 57 -3.29 0.29 -9.85
N VAL A 58 -3.97 0.98 -8.93
CA VAL A 58 -3.35 2.04 -8.12
C VAL A 58 -2.67 1.41 -6.92
N LEU A 59 -1.35 1.61 -6.82
CA LEU A 59 -0.53 1.04 -5.75
C LEU A 59 -0.34 2.00 -4.56
N ALA A 60 -0.12 3.29 -4.82
CA ALA A 60 0.10 4.27 -3.78
C ALA A 60 -0.28 5.69 -4.20
N LEU A 61 -0.44 6.55 -3.20
CA LEU A 61 -0.65 7.99 -3.37
C LEU A 61 0.54 8.74 -2.77
N ALA A 62 1.07 9.72 -3.50
CA ALA A 62 2.17 10.55 -3.03
C ALA A 62 1.74 11.39 -1.81
N PRO A 63 2.67 11.76 -0.91
CA PRO A 63 2.34 12.53 0.29
C PRO A 63 1.64 13.87 0.01
N ASP A 64 1.89 14.49 -1.14
CA ASP A 64 1.25 15.75 -1.55
C ASP A 64 -0.15 15.57 -2.17
N GLY A 65 -0.56 14.31 -2.38
CA GLY A 65 -1.83 13.92 -2.96
C GLY A 65 -1.96 14.20 -4.45
N ARG A 66 -0.88 14.55 -5.17
CA ARG A 66 -0.93 14.94 -6.59
C ARG A 66 -0.64 13.80 -7.55
N THR A 67 0.16 12.85 -7.12
CA THR A 67 0.65 11.75 -7.96
C THR A 67 0.23 10.42 -7.38
N ALA A 68 -0.30 9.54 -8.22
CA ALA A 68 -0.54 8.14 -7.87
C ALA A 68 0.53 7.25 -8.52
N ALA A 69 1.03 6.26 -7.78
CA ALA A 69 1.79 5.16 -8.36
C ALA A 69 0.80 4.11 -8.89
N VAL A 70 1.00 3.66 -10.13
CA VAL A 70 0.12 2.72 -10.83
C VAL A 70 0.92 1.62 -11.51
N VAL A 71 0.31 0.49 -11.82
CA VAL A 71 0.86 -0.55 -12.72
C VAL A 71 -0.15 -0.88 -13.81
N ASP A 72 0.33 -1.27 -15.00
CA ASP A 72 -0.51 -1.92 -16.02
C ASP A 72 -0.63 -3.40 -15.73
N VAL A 73 -1.85 -3.95 -15.66
CA VAL A 73 -2.02 -5.42 -15.62
C VAL A 73 -2.38 -6.03 -16.98
N ASP A 74 -2.56 -5.24 -18.04
CA ASP A 74 -3.01 -5.74 -19.36
C ASP A 74 -2.30 -5.05 -20.54
N PRO A 75 -1.97 -5.74 -21.64
CA PRO A 75 -1.83 -7.18 -21.79
C PRO A 75 -0.38 -7.62 -21.68
N PHE A 76 -0.20 -8.79 -21.05
CA PHE A 76 0.84 -9.76 -21.34
C PHE A 76 1.41 -9.61 -22.77
N PRO A 77 2.74 -9.68 -22.99
CA PRO A 77 3.76 -10.20 -22.08
C PRO A 77 4.61 -9.12 -21.37
N ALA A 78 4.18 -7.86 -21.34
CA ALA A 78 4.95 -6.84 -20.62
C ALA A 78 4.83 -7.08 -19.11
N SER A 79 5.95 -7.41 -18.45
CA SER A 79 6.00 -7.47 -16.99
C SER A 79 5.60 -6.10 -16.43
N PRO A 80 4.67 -6.03 -15.46
CA PRO A 80 4.13 -4.75 -14.99
C PRO A 80 5.27 -3.94 -14.38
N VAL A 81 5.43 -2.72 -14.87
CA VAL A 81 6.39 -1.75 -14.36
C VAL A 81 5.60 -0.63 -13.71
N VAL A 82 6.09 -0.12 -12.57
CA VAL A 82 5.42 1.00 -11.91
C VAL A 82 5.50 2.28 -12.75
N GLY A 83 4.37 2.99 -12.82
CA GLY A 83 4.23 4.30 -13.43
C GLY A 83 3.74 5.33 -12.43
N LEU A 84 3.97 6.60 -12.76
CA LEU A 84 3.47 7.75 -12.03
C LEU A 84 2.37 8.41 -12.83
N HIS A 85 1.25 8.67 -12.17
CA HIS A 85 0.07 9.29 -12.76
C HIS A 85 -0.22 10.62 -12.08
N ASP A 86 -0.17 11.73 -12.82
CA ASP A 86 -0.53 13.06 -12.33
C ASP A 86 -2.06 13.25 -12.35
N LEU A 87 -2.68 13.43 -11.19
CA LEU A 87 -4.14 13.46 -11.06
C LEU A 87 -4.79 14.69 -11.71
N ALA A 88 -4.03 15.78 -11.89
CA ALA A 88 -4.53 17.04 -12.41
C ALA A 88 -4.60 17.03 -13.93
N THR A 89 -3.55 16.49 -14.56
CA THR A 89 -3.33 16.53 -16.00
C THR A 89 -3.63 15.20 -16.68
N GLY A 90 -3.66 14.10 -15.93
CA GLY A 90 -3.71 12.75 -16.45
C GLY A 90 -2.40 12.28 -17.10
N HIS A 91 -1.32 13.06 -16.99
CA HIS A 91 -0.03 12.72 -17.59
C HIS A 91 0.60 11.54 -16.86
N GLU A 92 1.15 10.59 -17.62
CA GLU A 92 1.82 9.40 -17.10
C GLU A 92 3.33 9.41 -17.37
N ARG A 93 4.10 8.90 -16.41
CA ARG A 93 5.54 8.62 -16.55
C ARG A 93 5.86 7.22 -16.03
N TRP A 94 6.23 6.31 -16.93
CA TRP A 94 6.62 4.95 -16.59
C TRP A 94 8.08 4.87 -16.11
N LEU A 95 8.31 4.20 -14.98
CA LEU A 95 9.63 4.10 -14.33
C LEU A 95 10.32 2.82 -14.78
N VAL A 96 10.93 2.86 -15.96
CA VAL A 96 11.55 1.70 -16.64
C VAL A 96 12.46 0.91 -15.69
N SER A 97 12.31 -0.42 -15.70
CA SER A 97 13.22 -1.38 -15.06
C SER A 97 14.16 -1.97 -16.11
N ASP A 98 15.46 -1.98 -15.82
CA ASP A 98 16.45 -2.70 -16.63
C ASP A 98 16.40 -4.23 -16.38
N GLU A 99 15.67 -4.65 -15.34
CA GLU A 99 15.52 -6.06 -14.99
C GLU A 99 14.52 -6.72 -15.95
N ARG A 100 15.05 -7.53 -16.87
CA ARG A 100 14.25 -8.39 -17.75
C ARG A 100 13.35 -9.28 -16.89
N GLU A 101 12.09 -9.41 -17.32
CA GLU A 101 11.11 -10.32 -16.69
C GLU A 101 10.84 -10.01 -15.20
N SER A 102 10.82 -8.71 -14.85
CA SER A 102 10.51 -8.24 -13.49
C SER A 102 9.12 -7.63 -13.41
N SER A 103 8.36 -8.01 -12.38
CA SER A 103 6.98 -7.59 -12.14
C SER A 103 6.92 -6.78 -10.85
N ASP A 104 6.66 -5.48 -10.96
CA ASP A 104 6.43 -4.59 -9.82
C ASP A 104 5.01 -4.82 -9.30
N HIS A 105 4.90 -5.24 -8.03
CA HIS A 105 3.61 -5.60 -7.43
C HIS A 105 3.11 -4.57 -6.42
N LEU A 106 4.04 -3.98 -5.67
CA LEU A 106 3.73 -3.02 -4.62
C LEU A 106 4.68 -1.83 -4.73
N ALA A 107 4.16 -0.65 -4.42
CA ALA A 107 4.96 0.57 -4.40
C ALA A 107 4.49 1.47 -3.26
N GLN A 108 5.41 2.24 -2.69
CA GLN A 108 5.08 3.20 -1.64
C GLN A 108 6.04 4.39 -1.67
N PHE A 109 5.48 5.60 -1.66
CA PHE A 109 6.27 6.83 -1.64
C PHE A 109 6.98 7.00 -0.30
N SER A 110 8.21 7.52 -0.36
CA SER A 110 8.91 8.02 0.82
C SER A 110 8.12 9.17 1.48
N PRO A 111 8.28 9.42 2.78
CA PRO A 111 7.53 10.46 3.48
C PRO A 111 7.73 11.87 2.90
N ASP A 112 8.89 12.14 2.31
CA ASP A 112 9.22 13.40 1.64
C ASP A 112 8.78 13.45 0.16
N GLY A 113 8.23 12.34 -0.37
CA GLY A 113 7.76 12.23 -1.74
C GLY A 113 8.86 12.25 -2.81
N THR A 114 10.14 12.11 -2.43
CA THR A 114 11.26 12.18 -3.39
C THR A 114 11.66 10.83 -3.95
N ALA A 115 11.25 9.74 -3.29
CA ALA A 115 11.58 8.37 -3.67
C ALA A 115 10.35 7.44 -3.63
N LEU A 116 10.47 6.30 -4.30
CA LEU A 116 9.48 5.23 -4.30
C LEU A 116 10.14 3.91 -3.95
N ALA A 117 9.69 3.25 -2.88
CA ALA A 117 10.06 1.87 -2.60
C ALA A 117 9.17 0.95 -3.41
N VAL A 118 9.73 -0.12 -3.97
CA VAL A 118 9.02 -1.08 -4.83
C VAL A 118 9.36 -2.50 -4.40
N LEU A 119 8.34 -3.35 -4.28
CA LEU A 119 8.49 -4.80 -4.17
C LEU A 119 8.24 -5.43 -5.54
N THR A 120 9.20 -6.23 -5.97
CA THR A 120 9.23 -6.81 -7.32
C THR A 120 9.49 -8.31 -7.21
N THR A 121 8.82 -9.09 -8.06
CA THR A 121 9.25 -10.46 -8.34
C THR A 121 9.99 -10.50 -9.66
N ALA A 122 11.10 -11.22 -9.74
CA ALA A 122 11.85 -11.39 -10.98
C ALA A 122 12.23 -12.87 -11.17
N SER A 123 12.49 -13.28 -12.41
CA SER A 123 13.09 -14.59 -12.69
C SER A 123 14.48 -14.67 -12.03
N ASP A 124 14.77 -15.76 -11.31
CA ASP A 124 16.12 -16.08 -10.88
C ASP A 124 16.80 -16.85 -12.02
N PRO A 125 17.92 -16.35 -12.60
CA PRO A 125 18.59 -17.04 -13.70
C PRO A 125 19.24 -18.36 -13.28
N ASP A 126 19.48 -18.56 -11.97
CA ASP A 126 20.18 -19.73 -11.45
C ASP A 126 19.24 -20.81 -10.89
N ASP A 127 17.95 -20.49 -10.66
CA ASP A 127 16.96 -21.42 -10.10
C ASP A 127 16.08 -22.06 -11.19
N ASP A 128 15.51 -23.22 -10.85
CA ASP A 128 14.50 -23.89 -11.67
C ASP A 128 13.24 -23.01 -11.70
N PRO A 129 12.61 -22.77 -12.87
CA PRO A 129 11.33 -22.05 -12.94
C PRO A 129 10.23 -22.62 -12.03
N GLU A 130 10.34 -23.88 -11.59
CA GLU A 130 9.44 -24.50 -10.62
C GLU A 130 9.72 -24.12 -9.15
N THR A 131 10.91 -23.59 -8.83
CA THR A 131 11.35 -23.32 -7.44
C THR A 131 11.07 -21.92 -6.90
N GLY A 132 10.37 -21.08 -7.67
CA GLY A 132 10.01 -19.72 -7.29
C GLY A 132 10.98 -18.65 -7.82
N GLY A 133 10.57 -17.38 -7.76
CA GLY A 133 11.35 -16.26 -8.28
C GLY A 133 12.26 -15.59 -7.25
N LEU A 134 12.94 -14.54 -7.68
CA LEU A 134 13.56 -13.55 -6.80
C LEU A 134 12.47 -12.63 -6.25
N THR A 135 12.52 -12.35 -4.95
CA THR A 135 11.90 -11.15 -4.38
C THR A 135 12.94 -10.06 -4.25
N VAL A 136 12.62 -8.87 -4.77
CA VAL A 136 13.52 -7.73 -4.81
C VAL A 136 12.84 -6.53 -4.17
N VAL A 137 13.54 -5.87 -3.25
CA VAL A 137 13.17 -4.53 -2.76
C VAL A 137 14.08 -3.51 -3.43
N SER A 138 13.47 -2.55 -4.12
CA SER A 138 14.17 -1.45 -4.80
C SER A 138 13.72 -0.09 -4.29
N VAL A 139 14.57 0.92 -4.47
CA VAL A 139 14.21 2.33 -4.33
C VAL A 139 14.45 3.05 -5.64
N ILE A 140 13.46 3.83 -6.07
CA ILE A 140 13.52 4.66 -7.27
C ILE A 140 13.59 6.12 -6.85
N ASP A 141 14.63 6.83 -7.26
CA ASP A 141 14.71 8.30 -7.18
C ASP A 141 13.76 8.91 -8.22
N LEU A 142 12.80 9.73 -7.78
CA LEU A 142 11.78 10.27 -8.67
C LEU A 142 12.27 11.47 -9.50
N ALA A 143 13.32 12.15 -9.04
CA ALA A 143 13.93 13.24 -9.78
C ALA A 143 14.68 12.72 -11.01
N GLY A 144 15.63 11.79 -10.81
CA GLY A 144 16.43 11.20 -11.89
C GLY A 144 15.79 9.99 -12.58
N GLY A 145 14.81 9.34 -11.95
CA GLY A 145 14.29 8.04 -12.38
C GLY A 145 15.23 6.86 -12.08
N GLY A 146 16.31 7.08 -11.33
CA GLY A 146 17.31 6.06 -11.04
C GLY A 146 16.76 4.99 -10.10
N ARG A 147 16.71 3.73 -10.56
CA ARG A 147 16.31 2.58 -9.74
C ARG A 147 17.54 1.91 -9.13
N ARG A 148 17.54 1.72 -7.81
CA ARG A 148 18.57 1.01 -7.08
C ARG A 148 17.97 -0.14 -6.31
N ARG A 149 18.45 -1.35 -6.60
CA ARG A 149 18.18 -2.56 -5.82
C ARG A 149 18.79 -2.40 -4.42
N LEU A 150 17.97 -2.57 -3.38
CA LEU A 150 18.42 -2.57 -1.99
C LEU A 150 18.72 -3.97 -1.49
N TRP A 151 17.83 -4.90 -1.79
CA TRP A 151 17.83 -6.22 -1.19
C TRP A 151 17.20 -7.24 -2.13
N THR A 152 17.62 -8.49 -2.02
CA THR A 152 17.12 -9.59 -2.84
C THR A 152 17.13 -10.89 -2.04
N ARG A 153 16.13 -11.73 -2.29
CA ARG A 153 16.04 -13.08 -1.75
C ARG A 153 15.57 -14.04 -2.84
N SER A 154 16.23 -15.19 -2.94
CA SER A 154 15.79 -16.30 -3.79
C SER A 154 14.59 -17.02 -3.17
N LYS A 155 13.89 -17.82 -3.98
CA LYS A 155 12.68 -18.57 -3.58
C LYS A 155 11.62 -17.69 -2.90
N GLY A 156 11.40 -16.50 -3.44
CA GLY A 156 10.43 -15.55 -2.94
C GLY A 156 9.32 -15.26 -3.95
N GLY A 157 8.24 -14.64 -3.49
CA GLY A 157 7.10 -14.26 -4.30
C GLY A 157 6.29 -13.12 -3.69
N TRP A 158 5.13 -12.87 -4.29
CA TRP A 158 4.15 -11.90 -3.84
C TRP A 158 2.79 -12.56 -3.67
N SER A 159 2.02 -12.08 -2.69
CA SER A 159 0.62 -12.44 -2.45
C SER A 159 -0.19 -11.21 -2.02
N ALA A 160 -1.50 -11.40 -1.85
CA ALA A 160 -2.39 -10.36 -1.34
C ALA A 160 -2.01 -9.82 0.05
N GLU A 161 -1.24 -10.60 0.84
CA GLU A 161 -0.78 -10.24 2.19
C GLU A 161 0.62 -9.62 2.20
N SER A 162 1.25 -9.52 1.02
CA SER A 162 2.49 -8.76 0.87
C SER A 162 2.23 -7.26 1.05
N GLY A 163 3.26 -6.54 1.50
CA GLY A 163 3.16 -5.13 1.86
C GLY A 163 4.50 -4.44 1.73
N ILE A 164 4.50 -3.12 1.55
CA ILE A 164 5.72 -2.32 1.59
C ILE A 164 5.46 -0.95 2.20
N GLY A 165 6.36 -0.50 3.09
CA GLY A 165 6.18 0.75 3.80
C GLY A 165 7.50 1.36 4.28
N TRP A 166 7.62 2.68 4.13
CA TRP A 166 8.68 3.49 4.68
C TRP A 166 8.44 3.83 6.15
N SER A 167 9.52 3.83 6.93
CA SER A 167 9.51 4.46 8.24
C SER A 167 9.21 5.96 8.13
N PRO A 168 8.63 6.60 9.15
CA PRO A 168 8.26 8.02 9.10
C PRO A 168 9.43 8.97 8.87
N ASP A 169 10.64 8.60 9.29
CA ASP A 169 11.88 9.35 9.04
C ASP A 169 12.49 9.11 7.66
N GLY A 170 11.90 8.21 6.86
CA GLY A 170 12.35 7.85 5.53
C GLY A 170 13.66 7.06 5.50
N ARG A 171 14.13 6.51 6.63
CA ARG A 171 15.43 5.81 6.70
C ARG A 171 15.35 4.30 6.60
N ARG A 172 14.15 3.72 6.66
CA ARG A 172 13.94 2.27 6.61
C ARG A 172 12.75 1.93 5.74
N ILE A 173 12.77 0.71 5.24
CA ILE A 173 11.68 0.11 4.48
C ILE A 173 11.34 -1.23 5.13
N ALA A 174 10.09 -1.43 5.49
CA ALA A 174 9.55 -2.73 5.82
C ALA A 174 8.90 -3.32 4.55
N ALA A 175 9.14 -4.60 4.30
CA ALA A 175 8.56 -5.32 3.17
C ALA A 175 8.11 -6.72 3.60
N THR A 176 6.84 -7.03 3.35
CA THR A 176 6.27 -8.37 3.49
C THR A 176 6.25 -9.05 2.13
N TYR A 177 6.69 -10.31 2.07
CA TYR A 177 6.72 -11.11 0.87
C TYR A 177 6.42 -12.59 1.16
N LEU A 178 6.07 -13.35 0.12
CA LEU A 178 5.96 -14.81 0.22
C LEU A 178 7.35 -15.44 0.15
N ARG A 179 7.62 -16.40 1.02
CA ARG A 179 8.79 -17.27 0.97
C ARG A 179 8.32 -18.67 0.63
N ALA A 180 8.73 -19.15 -0.54
CA ALA A 180 8.56 -20.55 -0.89
C ALA A 180 9.44 -21.40 0.04
N THR A 181 8.88 -22.49 0.57
CA THR A 181 9.63 -23.49 1.32
C THR A 181 9.59 -24.81 0.57
N ASP A 182 10.53 -25.70 0.86
CA ASP A 182 10.58 -27.02 0.22
C ASP A 182 9.47 -27.97 0.74
N GLU A 183 8.65 -27.54 1.72
CA GLU A 183 7.66 -28.37 2.44
C GLU A 183 6.19 -28.05 2.08
N ASP A 184 5.89 -27.59 0.86
CA ASP A 184 4.55 -27.16 0.39
C ASP A 184 3.87 -26.04 1.22
N ASP A 185 4.47 -25.61 2.33
CA ASP A 185 3.99 -24.53 3.18
C ASP A 185 4.67 -23.21 2.77
N ASP A 186 3.97 -22.39 1.98
CA ASP A 186 4.37 -21.01 1.75
C ASP A 186 4.35 -20.23 3.07
N GLY A 187 5.47 -19.56 3.38
CA GLY A 187 5.58 -18.73 4.57
C GLY A 187 5.50 -17.25 4.21
N ILE A 188 4.84 -16.45 5.03
CA ILE A 188 4.92 -14.98 4.91
C ILE A 188 6.07 -14.47 5.77
N VAL A 189 6.89 -13.58 5.23
CA VAL A 189 8.02 -12.99 5.95
C VAL A 189 7.97 -11.49 5.80
N THR A 190 8.20 -10.77 6.91
CA THR A 190 8.46 -9.32 6.87
C THR A 190 9.93 -9.05 7.18
N VAL A 191 10.61 -8.35 6.28
CA VAL A 191 11.96 -7.81 6.51
C VAL A 191 11.90 -6.32 6.74
N VAL A 192 12.82 -5.81 7.55
CA VAL A 192 13.06 -4.37 7.71
C VAL A 192 14.47 -4.08 7.26
N LEU A 193 14.60 -3.16 6.32
CA LEU A 193 15.86 -2.80 5.65
C LEU A 193 16.22 -1.35 5.95
N ASP A 194 17.51 -1.05 6.10
CA ASP A 194 17.99 0.31 5.94
C ASP A 194 18.21 0.66 4.45
N LEU A 195 18.47 1.93 4.16
CA LEU A 195 18.70 2.38 2.78
C LEU A 195 20.02 1.89 2.17
N THR A 196 20.91 1.26 2.94
CA THR A 196 22.10 0.58 2.40
C THR A 196 21.77 -0.83 1.91
N GLY A 197 20.57 -1.34 2.21
CA GLY A 197 20.15 -2.70 1.90
C GLY A 197 20.42 -3.69 3.03
N ARG A 198 20.94 -3.21 4.17
CA ARG A 198 21.18 -4.07 5.33
C ARG A 198 19.85 -4.43 5.99
N GLU A 199 19.67 -5.71 6.24
CA GLU A 199 18.57 -6.24 7.04
C GLU A 199 18.77 -5.86 8.52
N ILE A 200 17.79 -5.13 9.05
CA ILE A 200 17.69 -4.68 10.44
C ILE A 200 16.85 -5.66 11.25
N ALA A 201 15.74 -6.14 10.67
CA ALA A 201 14.90 -7.18 11.27
C ALA A 201 14.42 -8.20 10.24
N HIS A 202 14.19 -9.42 10.73
CA HIS A 202 13.60 -10.54 10.02
C HIS A 202 12.47 -11.12 10.86
N LEU A 203 11.23 -11.00 10.40
CA LEU A 203 10.04 -11.42 11.12
C LEU A 203 9.39 -12.56 10.35
N ASP A 204 9.69 -13.79 10.78
CA ASP A 204 9.07 -15.00 10.24
C ASP A 204 7.57 -15.05 10.58
N GLN A 205 6.79 -15.48 9.59
CA GLN A 205 5.33 -15.68 9.71
C GLN A 205 4.60 -14.40 10.11
N ALA A 206 5.08 -13.26 9.60
CA ALA A 206 4.58 -11.94 9.94
C ALA A 206 4.26 -11.12 8.69
N ASP A 207 3.07 -10.53 8.64
CA ASP A 207 2.67 -9.55 7.60
C ASP A 207 2.46 -8.15 8.17
N LEU A 208 2.74 -7.12 7.37
CA LEU A 208 2.51 -5.72 7.73
C LEU A 208 1.02 -5.39 7.78
N VAL A 209 0.61 -4.66 8.81
CA VAL A 209 -0.80 -4.32 9.02
C VAL A 209 -0.95 -2.84 9.35
N PRO A 210 -1.49 -2.00 8.44
CA PRO A 210 -1.83 -2.29 7.03
C PRO A 210 -0.59 -2.56 6.17
N PRO A 211 -0.72 -3.12 4.96
CA PRO A 211 0.41 -3.41 4.07
C PRO A 211 1.03 -2.16 3.38
N THR A 212 1.06 -1.01 4.08
CA THR A 212 1.49 0.31 3.58
C THR A 212 2.37 1.04 4.61
N ASN A 213 2.73 2.31 4.34
CA ASN A 213 3.41 3.21 5.30
C ASN A 213 2.73 3.25 6.68
N ALA A 214 1.42 3.03 6.74
CA ALA A 214 0.67 3.13 7.98
C ALA A 214 0.92 1.98 8.98
N ALA A 215 1.62 0.90 8.59
CA ALA A 215 2.10 -0.09 9.55
C ALA A 215 3.14 0.48 10.51
N TRP A 216 3.86 1.54 10.13
CA TRP A 216 4.84 2.16 11.03
C TRP A 216 4.16 2.99 12.11
N VAL A 217 4.40 2.62 13.37
CA VAL A 217 3.96 3.40 14.53
C VAL A 217 4.87 4.60 14.73
N ASP A 218 6.17 4.38 14.67
CA ASP A 218 7.22 5.40 14.74
C ASP A 218 8.45 4.96 13.92
N GLU A 219 9.63 5.54 14.16
CA GLU A 219 10.87 5.21 13.44
C GLU A 219 11.36 3.77 13.69
N ASP A 220 11.02 3.20 14.84
CA ASP A 220 11.55 1.94 15.35
C ASP A 220 10.49 0.85 15.51
N HIS A 221 9.20 1.15 15.36
CA HIS A 221 8.12 0.20 15.55
C HIS A 221 7.26 -0.01 14.31
N VAL A 222 7.02 -1.27 13.96
CA VAL A 222 6.06 -1.70 12.93
C VAL A 222 4.95 -2.53 13.54
N VAL A 223 3.73 -2.36 13.05
CA VAL A 223 2.61 -3.25 13.38
C VAL A 223 2.58 -4.39 12.37
N CYS A 224 2.64 -5.61 12.90
CA CYS A 224 2.51 -6.84 12.15
C CYS A 224 1.38 -7.71 12.71
N ARG A 225 0.93 -8.67 11.92
CA ARG A 225 0.15 -9.82 12.37
C ARG A 225 0.98 -11.08 12.20
N PHE A 226 0.87 -12.02 13.14
CA PHE A 226 1.61 -13.28 13.11
C PHE A 226 0.70 -14.47 12.83
N TRP A 227 1.06 -15.29 11.84
CA TRP A 227 0.20 -16.35 11.29
C TRP A 227 0.14 -17.63 12.13
N ARG A 228 1.13 -17.86 12.99
CA ARG A 228 1.20 -19.05 13.85
C ARG A 228 0.41 -18.95 15.15
N ASP A 229 -0.14 -17.79 15.44
CA ASP A 229 -0.93 -17.57 16.65
C ASP A 229 -2.41 -17.74 16.30
N ASP A 230 -3.14 -18.64 16.95
CA ASP A 230 -4.58 -18.88 16.66
C ASP A 230 -5.48 -17.63 16.81
N SER A 231 -4.98 -16.61 17.49
CA SER A 231 -5.70 -15.36 17.79
C SER A 231 -5.42 -14.22 16.80
N TRP A 232 -4.44 -14.38 15.90
CA TRP A 232 -4.07 -13.41 14.86
C TRP A 232 -3.92 -11.97 15.38
N PRO A 233 -3.24 -11.74 16.52
CA PRO A 233 -3.19 -10.42 17.13
C PRO A 233 -2.37 -9.46 16.26
N HIS A 234 -2.75 -8.19 16.29
CA HIS A 234 -1.89 -7.11 15.85
C HIS A 234 -0.84 -6.85 16.92
N VAL A 235 0.43 -6.87 16.52
CA VAL A 235 1.59 -6.76 17.38
C VAL A 235 2.48 -5.64 16.89
N SER A 236 2.74 -4.66 17.75
CA SER A 236 3.80 -3.68 17.54
C SER A 236 5.14 -4.35 17.85
N VAL A 237 6.06 -4.32 16.90
CA VAL A 237 7.39 -4.92 16.98
C VAL A 237 8.44 -3.82 16.93
N ASP A 238 9.31 -3.75 17.95
CA ASP A 238 10.55 -2.96 17.89
C ASP A 238 11.51 -3.65 16.91
N VAL A 239 11.85 -2.97 15.82
CA VAL A 239 12.65 -3.55 14.74
C VAL A 239 14.13 -3.68 15.09
N ARG A 240 14.59 -3.12 16.21
CA ARG A 240 16.01 -3.19 16.60
C ARG A 240 16.30 -4.38 17.51
N ASP A 241 15.42 -4.66 18.45
CA ASP A 241 15.62 -5.75 19.43
C ASP A 241 14.57 -6.87 19.35
N GLY A 242 13.52 -6.69 18.53
CA GLY A 242 12.46 -7.67 18.33
C GLY A 242 11.42 -7.69 19.46
N GLY A 243 11.43 -6.71 20.37
CA GLY A 243 10.43 -6.54 21.43
C GLY A 243 9.02 -6.46 20.86
N ARG A 244 8.06 -7.14 21.49
CA ARG A 244 6.68 -7.28 20.99
C ARG A 244 5.66 -6.79 22.01
N THR A 245 4.71 -5.98 21.56
CA THR A 245 3.55 -5.54 22.36
C THR A 245 2.28 -5.77 21.55
N VAL A 246 1.32 -6.51 22.12
CA VAL A 246 0.00 -6.68 21.51
C VAL A 246 -0.72 -5.33 21.53
N VAL A 247 -1.19 -4.87 20.37
CA VAL A 247 -1.90 -3.59 20.22
C VAL A 247 -3.39 -3.76 19.91
N GLY A 248 -3.83 -4.97 19.55
CA GLY A 248 -5.25 -5.29 19.38
C GLY A 248 -5.48 -6.65 18.69
N ASP A 249 -6.73 -7.07 18.60
CA ASP A 249 -7.18 -8.37 18.03
C ASP A 249 -8.34 -8.20 17.02
N GLY A 250 -8.43 -7.03 16.37
CA GLY A 250 -9.54 -6.65 15.50
C GLY A 250 -9.31 -6.86 13.99
N ALA A 251 -10.22 -6.31 13.19
CA ALA A 251 -10.07 -6.26 11.73
C ALA A 251 -8.77 -5.55 11.34
N ALA A 252 -8.08 -6.08 10.32
CA ALA A 252 -6.88 -5.45 9.81
C ALA A 252 -7.22 -4.05 9.25
N PRO A 253 -6.54 -2.98 9.71
CA PRO A 253 -6.65 -1.68 9.05
C PRO A 253 -6.28 -1.80 7.57
N LEU A 254 -6.95 -1.02 6.74
CA LEU A 254 -6.62 -0.81 5.34
C LEU A 254 -5.58 0.30 5.15
N ALA A 255 -5.60 1.31 6.01
CA ALA A 255 -4.80 2.51 5.87
C ALA A 255 -4.63 3.24 7.20
N GLY A 256 -3.76 4.25 7.22
CA GLY A 256 -3.59 5.13 8.37
C GLY A 256 -2.92 6.44 8.00
N VAL A 257 -3.25 7.49 8.75
CA VAL A 257 -2.62 8.80 8.63
C VAL A 257 -2.56 9.45 10.01
N GLY A 258 -1.38 9.89 10.42
CA GLY A 258 -1.16 10.40 11.78
C GLY A 258 -1.60 9.39 12.83
N GLN A 259 -2.51 9.79 13.72
CA GLN A 259 -3.02 8.96 14.82
C GLN A 259 -4.29 8.17 14.48
N ARG A 260 -4.76 8.23 13.22
CA ARG A 260 -5.98 7.56 12.79
C ARG A 260 -5.67 6.37 11.89
N MET A 261 -6.43 5.30 12.07
CA MET A 261 -6.41 4.09 11.25
C MET A 261 -7.79 3.89 10.62
N PHE A 262 -7.83 3.31 9.43
CA PHE A 262 -9.05 3.08 8.66
C PHE A 262 -9.28 1.59 8.49
N PHE A 263 -10.50 1.14 8.78
CA PHE A 263 -10.88 -0.27 8.83
C PHE A 263 -12.11 -0.48 7.96
N THR A 264 -12.22 -1.65 7.32
CA THR A 264 -13.52 -2.11 6.83
C THR A 264 -14.38 -2.53 8.02
N GLY A 265 -15.63 -2.09 8.00
CA GLY A 265 -16.59 -2.32 9.07
C GLY A 265 -16.98 -3.77 9.25
N HIS A 266 -17.45 -4.08 10.46
CA HIS A 266 -18.00 -5.37 10.82
C HIS A 266 -19.34 -5.62 10.09
N PRO A 267 -19.64 -6.86 9.63
CA PRO A 267 -20.84 -7.19 8.84
C PRO A 267 -22.18 -6.88 9.53
N GLU A 268 -22.19 -6.58 10.84
CA GLU A 268 -23.39 -6.18 11.57
C GLU A 268 -23.85 -4.74 11.26
N ALA A 269 -23.02 -3.93 10.58
CA ALA A 269 -23.31 -2.53 10.26
C ALA A 269 -24.29 -2.30 9.08
N GLY A 270 -24.85 -3.37 8.51
CA GLY A 270 -25.77 -3.31 7.37
C GLY A 270 -25.13 -3.80 6.06
N PRO A 271 -25.88 -3.77 4.95
CA PRO A 271 -25.45 -4.41 3.70
C PRO A 271 -24.39 -3.62 2.92
N ALA A 272 -24.19 -2.34 3.22
CA ALA A 272 -23.27 -1.47 2.48
C ALA A 272 -21.86 -1.50 3.09
N PRO A 273 -20.80 -1.71 2.30
CA PRO A 273 -19.43 -1.59 2.77
C PRO A 273 -19.20 -0.22 3.42
N THR A 274 -18.83 -0.23 4.69
CA THR A 274 -18.57 0.99 5.47
C THR A 274 -17.15 0.97 5.99
N LEU A 275 -16.43 2.06 5.78
CA LEU A 275 -15.12 2.32 6.35
C LEU A 275 -15.27 3.09 7.64
N TYR A 276 -14.54 2.67 8.66
CA TYR A 276 -14.47 3.32 9.96
C TYR A 276 -13.08 3.92 10.14
N ALA A 277 -13.03 5.12 10.71
CA ALA A 277 -11.81 5.69 11.25
C ALA A 277 -11.79 5.47 12.77
N ALA A 278 -10.68 4.99 13.32
CA ALA A 278 -10.47 4.91 14.77
C ALA A 278 -9.08 5.46 15.10
N ASN A 279 -8.80 5.68 16.39
CA ASN A 279 -7.44 5.91 16.85
C ASN A 279 -6.57 4.66 16.60
N ARG A 280 -5.24 4.80 16.64
CA ARG A 280 -4.30 3.68 16.44
C ARG A 280 -4.47 2.52 17.43
N ASP A 281 -4.97 2.80 18.63
CA ASP A 281 -5.33 1.79 19.64
C ASP A 281 -6.73 1.19 19.44
N GLY A 282 -7.40 1.49 18.31
CA GLY A 282 -8.76 1.06 18.01
C GLY A 282 -9.86 1.83 18.73
N SER A 283 -9.52 2.79 19.60
CA SER A 283 -10.51 3.59 20.34
C SER A 283 -11.18 4.65 19.44
N ASP A 284 -12.34 5.16 19.88
CA ASP A 284 -13.14 6.16 19.16
C ASP A 284 -13.44 5.78 17.69
N PRO A 285 -13.98 4.56 17.42
CA PRO A 285 -14.36 4.19 16.07
C PRO A 285 -15.54 5.04 15.59
N ARG A 286 -15.40 5.61 14.40
CA ARG A 286 -16.43 6.44 13.76
C ARG A 286 -16.62 6.06 12.30
N PRO A 287 -17.86 6.01 11.80
CA PRO A 287 -18.09 5.91 10.37
C PRO A 287 -17.35 7.04 9.64
N PHE A 288 -16.60 6.67 8.61
CA PHE A 288 -15.89 7.60 7.75
C PHE A 288 -16.52 7.64 6.36
N LEU A 289 -16.78 6.48 5.76
CA LEU A 289 -17.25 6.39 4.38
C LEU A 289 -18.14 5.16 4.19
N THR A 290 -19.37 5.35 3.74
CA THR A 290 -20.27 4.29 3.25
C THR A 290 -20.25 4.27 1.74
N LEU A 291 -19.97 3.12 1.13
CA LEU A 291 -19.93 2.93 -0.32
C LEU A 291 -21.21 2.22 -0.80
N ARG A 292 -21.82 2.75 -1.86
CA ARG A 292 -22.96 2.15 -2.57
C ARG A 292 -22.61 1.95 -4.04
N GLY A 293 -23.13 0.86 -4.62
CA GLY A 293 -22.88 0.49 -6.01
C GLY A 293 -22.17 -0.86 -6.15
N PRO A 294 -21.92 -1.31 -7.39
CA PRO A 294 -21.46 -2.66 -7.70
C PRO A 294 -19.94 -2.86 -7.62
N ALA A 295 -19.17 -1.92 -7.07
CA ALA A 295 -17.73 -2.04 -6.95
C ALA A 295 -17.31 -2.39 -5.52
N ALA A 296 -16.30 -3.25 -5.40
CA ALA A 296 -15.65 -3.58 -4.14
C ALA A 296 -14.46 -2.64 -3.88
N LEU A 297 -14.29 -2.28 -2.62
CA LEU A 297 -13.12 -1.53 -2.16
C LEU A 297 -11.90 -2.45 -2.10
N GLN A 298 -10.82 -2.07 -2.79
CA GLN A 298 -9.54 -2.80 -2.71
C GLN A 298 -8.59 -2.19 -1.68
N GLY A 299 -8.69 -0.88 -1.43
CA GLY A 299 -7.84 -0.21 -0.47
C GLY A 299 -8.27 1.22 -0.18
N CYS A 300 -7.52 1.89 0.69
CA CYS A 300 -7.68 3.31 0.96
C CYS A 300 -6.28 3.94 0.99
N LEU A 301 -6.02 4.88 0.11
CA LEU A 301 -4.72 5.54 0.00
C LEU A 301 -4.87 6.97 0.49
N LEU A 302 -4.02 7.36 1.43
CA LEU A 302 -4.11 8.65 2.11
C LEU A 302 -2.87 9.48 1.79
N ALA A 303 -3.08 10.73 1.42
CA ALA A 303 -1.99 11.70 1.34
C ALA A 303 -1.54 12.06 2.76
N ALA A 304 -0.29 12.51 2.91
CA ALA A 304 0.16 13.02 4.19
C ALA A 304 -0.62 14.29 4.55
N GLU A 305 -0.89 14.50 5.83
CA GLU A 305 -1.37 15.81 6.25
C GLU A 305 -0.27 16.84 5.93
N PRO A 306 -0.62 17.97 5.29
CA PRO A 306 0.36 19.02 5.08
C PRO A 306 0.92 19.38 6.46
N ALA A 307 2.25 19.27 6.60
CA ALA A 307 2.91 19.70 7.82
C ALA A 307 2.40 21.12 8.12
N GLY A 308 1.73 21.26 9.26
CA GLY A 308 1.29 22.58 9.71
C GLY A 308 2.48 23.53 9.70
N PRO A 309 2.27 24.85 9.61
CA PRO A 309 3.37 25.80 9.75
C PRO A 309 4.17 25.43 11.01
N PRO A 310 5.52 25.42 10.96
CA PRO A 310 6.34 25.11 12.12
C PRO A 310 5.86 25.99 13.28
N ARG A 311 5.44 25.35 14.36
CA ARG A 311 4.95 26.03 15.56
C ARG A 311 6.05 26.82 16.25
#